data_AF-A0A8S1D2W4-F1
#
_entry.id   AF-A0A8S1D2W4-F1
#
_cell.length_a   1.000
_cell.length_b   1.000
_cell.length_c   1.000
_cell.angle_alpha   90.00
_cell.angle_beta   90.00
_cell.angle_gamma   90.00
#
_symmetry.space_group_name_H-M   'P 1'
#
loop_
_entity.id
_entity.type
_entity.pdbx_description
1 polymer ?
#
loop_
_entity_poly.entity_id
_entity_poly.type
_entity_poly.pdbx_seq_one_letter_code
_entity_poly.pdbx_strand_id
1 'polypeptide(L)'
;MLPKCVFAFLFIFCLVNFNISDGRGINGGMDCAVCTVVLGLSIQVAQIHNDTIVGASTKLCSFLPSAAASSCRKIVKTLEPALLSDELYELITPDVVCYGIGLCYKTPGENYCHLFPKPKMMGFHHAVTKVKKNLGGNLRWNLCSLPGIRDICADINRSLERIEPAVDVDKDWFSTVQSARGSFWRGKDCDDADTVAYPGRQAVLGDAFSDSNCNGIHGIDPATASAWETQLCSGSVGKGLIYMGDSVGAHFHFPERWMDPLQVAQIDPWDIPTSLLQNVTQWILNEGDWPQLGFATGYLNNTQSSLIQGPVDSIYLRMLAMNRCNHRDFQNLSRNGAATNTVLAYMQSVARNATKDRPALFIYGLYGNDVCNNYKDTISNMTTPEELRKNVMAVLEFMDTVLPEGSHALIVGLVDASFIYPAMRDLVHPLGRLHNDITYGDLYEWFSCMQIGPCNGWMTANETLRAITSKASKRLSAELKKITATQTFNNFKLHYLDNPLGEVMDEWVKQGHKVAELIDPIDSLHPSQMAQALITEVAWRNIKKQFPYILGEENPNNDKIIELFGDQGGH
;
A
#
# COMPACT_ATOMS: atom_id res chain seq x y z
N MET A 1 -12.69 -15.83 -28.31
CA MET A 1 -11.78 -16.79 -27.65
C MET A 1 -10.58 -16.01 -27.12
N LEU A 2 -10.76 -15.35 -25.97
CA LEU A 2 -9.66 -14.72 -25.24
C LEU A 2 -8.85 -15.83 -24.56
N PRO A 3 -7.51 -15.79 -24.61
CA PRO A 3 -6.68 -16.86 -24.05
C PRO A 3 -6.93 -16.92 -22.54
N LYS A 4 -7.44 -18.06 -22.12
CA LYS A 4 -7.89 -18.33 -20.76
C LYS A 4 -6.74 -18.14 -19.76
N CYS A 5 -7.03 -17.29 -18.77
CA CYS A 5 -6.45 -17.27 -17.43
C CYS A 5 -5.01 -16.76 -17.34
N VAL A 6 -4.84 -15.51 -17.76
CA VAL A 6 -3.68 -14.69 -17.49
C VAL A 6 -3.51 -14.52 -15.96
N PHE A 7 -2.25 -14.56 -15.47
CA PHE A 7 -1.80 -14.11 -14.14
C PHE A 7 -1.88 -15.02 -12.90
N ALA A 8 -2.22 -16.30 -13.06
CA ALA A 8 -2.16 -17.23 -11.93
C ALA A 8 -0.70 -17.44 -11.48
N PHE A 9 -0.29 -16.84 -10.34
CA PHE A 9 0.99 -16.99 -9.61
C PHE A 9 2.18 -16.06 -9.92
N LEU A 10 2.11 -14.87 -9.35
CA LEU A 10 3.27 -14.10 -8.88
C LEU A 10 3.53 -14.36 -7.38
N PHE A 11 3.25 -15.57 -6.89
CA PHE A 11 3.11 -15.79 -5.44
C PHE A 11 4.41 -15.79 -4.66
N ILE A 12 5.51 -15.81 -5.38
CA ILE A 12 6.75 -15.38 -4.81
C ILE A 12 7.09 -14.15 -5.61
N PHE A 13 7.65 -13.16 -4.95
CA PHE A 13 8.48 -12.06 -5.44
C PHE A 13 9.62 -12.53 -6.41
N CYS A 14 9.42 -13.60 -7.19
CA CYS A 14 10.37 -14.66 -7.46
C CYS A 14 11.48 -14.24 -8.37
N LEU A 15 11.40 -13.01 -8.90
CA LEU A 15 12.40 -12.36 -9.71
C LEU A 15 12.15 -10.88 -9.94
N VAL A 16 11.76 -10.19 -8.89
CA VAL A 16 11.64 -8.75 -8.95
C VAL A 16 13.04 -8.11 -8.99
N ASN A 17 13.72 -8.24 -10.13
CA ASN A 17 14.37 -7.08 -10.74
C ASN A 17 13.25 -6.15 -11.24
N PHE A 18 12.44 -5.60 -10.33
CA PHE A 18 11.84 -4.31 -10.61
C PHE A 18 12.99 -3.32 -10.42
N ASN A 19 13.43 -2.70 -11.52
CA ASN A 19 14.17 -1.44 -11.46
C ASN A 19 13.23 -0.32 -10.97
N ILE A 20 12.49 -0.56 -9.88
CA ILE A 20 11.53 0.39 -9.35
C ILE A 20 12.08 0.83 -8.00
N SER A 21 12.61 2.05 -8.04
CA SER A 21 13.37 2.76 -7.01
C SER A 21 14.82 2.31 -6.80
N ASP A 22 15.72 3.29 -6.70
CA ASP A 22 17.18 3.23 -6.50
C ASP A 22 17.66 2.50 -5.21
N GLY A 23 16.85 1.62 -4.62
CA GLY A 23 17.11 0.93 -3.36
C GLY A 23 17.58 -0.52 -3.51
N ARG A 24 18.62 -0.82 -4.29
CA ARG A 24 19.30 -2.12 -4.12
C ARG A 24 20.11 -2.04 -2.83
N GLY A 25 19.47 -2.43 -1.73
CA GLY A 25 20.09 -2.55 -0.42
C GLY A 25 21.41 -3.35 -0.45
N ILE A 26 22.17 -3.26 0.63
CA ILE A 26 23.41 -4.03 0.75
C ILE A 26 23.12 -5.52 0.95
N ASN A 27 24.15 -6.34 0.79
CA ASN A 27 24.09 -7.79 1.00
C ASN A 27 23.11 -8.56 0.08
N GLY A 28 22.73 -7.98 -1.06
CA GLY A 28 21.74 -8.53 -1.98
C GLY A 28 20.34 -7.92 -1.82
N GLY A 29 20.10 -7.12 -0.78
CA GLY A 29 18.89 -6.32 -0.61
C GLY A 29 17.61 -7.15 -0.76
N MET A 30 16.67 -6.65 -1.58
CA MET A 30 15.39 -7.30 -1.80
C MET A 30 15.52 -8.69 -2.42
N ASP A 31 16.45 -8.91 -3.36
CA ASP A 31 16.66 -10.24 -3.96
C ASP A 31 17.04 -11.28 -2.89
N CYS A 32 17.88 -10.88 -1.93
CA CYS A 32 18.24 -11.72 -0.78
C CYS A 32 17.03 -11.99 0.11
N ALA A 33 16.27 -10.94 0.45
CA ALA A 33 15.12 -11.05 1.34
C ALA A 33 14.06 -12.02 0.81
N VAL A 34 13.76 -11.90 -0.47
CA VAL A 34 12.84 -12.77 -1.18
C VAL A 34 13.29 -14.21 -1.14
N CYS A 35 14.55 -14.46 -1.50
CA CYS A 35 15.09 -15.82 -1.48
C CYS A 35 14.92 -16.45 -0.09
N THR A 36 15.34 -15.72 0.95
CA THR A 36 15.29 -16.20 2.34
C THR A 36 13.86 -16.52 2.77
N VAL A 37 12.91 -15.62 2.56
CA VAL A 37 11.51 -15.80 2.98
C VAL A 37 10.87 -16.99 2.27
N VAL A 38 11.09 -17.09 0.97
CA VAL A 38 10.44 -18.08 0.11
C VAL A 38 10.95 -19.48 0.40
N LEU A 39 12.27 -19.61 0.49
CA LEU A 39 12.88 -20.88 0.81
C LEU A 39 12.52 -21.29 2.25
N GLY A 40 12.45 -20.32 3.17
CA GLY A 40 11.93 -20.52 4.52
C GLY A 40 10.51 -21.08 4.54
N LEU A 41 9.58 -20.44 3.83
CA LEU A 41 8.20 -20.94 3.67
C LEU A 41 8.17 -22.33 3.04
N SER A 42 8.95 -22.56 1.98
CA SER A 42 9.01 -23.85 1.28
C SER A 42 9.45 -24.98 2.19
N ILE A 43 10.49 -24.75 3.00
CA ILE A 43 11.01 -25.72 3.97
C ILE A 43 9.96 -26.01 5.05
N GLN A 44 9.34 -24.97 5.60
CA GLN A 44 8.34 -25.11 6.66
C GLN A 44 7.07 -25.84 6.16
N VAL A 45 6.59 -25.52 4.96
CA VAL A 45 5.46 -26.22 4.33
C VAL A 45 5.80 -27.69 4.02
N ALA A 46 7.03 -27.96 3.55
CA ALA A 46 7.50 -29.33 3.35
C ALA A 46 7.47 -30.13 4.65
N GLN A 47 7.92 -29.53 5.76
CA GLN A 47 7.90 -30.15 7.09
C GLN A 47 6.45 -30.45 7.54
N ILE A 48 5.52 -29.50 7.38
CA ILE A 48 4.11 -29.69 7.75
C ILE A 48 3.47 -30.86 7.00
N HIS A 49 3.79 -31.02 5.71
CA HIS A 49 3.24 -32.10 4.87
C HIS A 49 4.05 -33.39 4.88
N ASN A 50 5.16 -33.46 5.63
CA ASN A 50 6.12 -34.56 5.58
C ASN A 50 6.57 -34.88 4.13
N ASP A 51 6.81 -33.82 3.34
CA ASP A 51 7.28 -33.87 1.95
C ASP A 51 8.77 -33.49 1.87
N THR A 52 9.40 -33.78 0.74
CA THR A 52 10.74 -33.30 0.43
C THR A 52 10.71 -31.81 0.09
N ILE A 53 11.80 -31.08 0.38
CA ILE A 53 11.92 -29.65 0.01
C ILE A 53 11.77 -29.49 -1.52
N VAL A 54 12.27 -30.44 -2.31
CA VAL A 54 12.15 -30.46 -3.78
C VAL A 54 10.70 -30.68 -4.21
N GLY A 55 9.98 -31.60 -3.55
CA GLY A 55 8.55 -31.85 -3.78
C GLY A 55 7.70 -30.62 -3.47
N ALA A 56 7.90 -30.03 -2.29
CA ALA A 56 7.24 -28.80 -1.89
C ALA A 56 7.58 -27.63 -2.81
N SER A 57 8.84 -27.45 -3.20
CA SER A 57 9.27 -26.41 -4.14
C SER A 57 8.68 -26.62 -5.54
N THR A 58 8.55 -27.87 -5.98
CA THR A 58 7.93 -28.21 -7.28
C THR A 58 6.42 -27.95 -7.27
N LYS A 59 5.75 -28.24 -6.16
CA LYS A 59 4.35 -27.85 -5.91
C LYS A 59 4.23 -26.32 -5.94
N LEU A 60 5.15 -25.62 -5.27
CA LEU A 60 5.25 -24.16 -5.29
C LEU A 60 5.56 -23.55 -6.67
N CYS A 61 6.16 -24.31 -7.59
CA CYS A 61 6.32 -23.90 -8.98
C CYS A 61 5.07 -24.16 -9.84
N SER A 62 4.19 -25.07 -9.43
CA SER A 62 3.04 -25.53 -10.25
C SER A 62 1.89 -24.52 -10.25
N PHE A 63 1.75 -23.89 -9.11
CA PHE A 63 1.46 -22.49 -8.93
C PHE A 63 1.77 -21.57 -10.16
N LEU A 64 3.02 -21.30 -10.55
CA LEU A 64 3.37 -20.29 -11.58
C LEU A 64 2.69 -20.45 -12.97
N PRO A 65 2.57 -19.36 -13.79
CA PRO A 65 2.15 -19.47 -15.20
C PRO A 65 3.11 -20.36 -16.00
N SER A 66 2.65 -21.02 -17.07
CA SER A 66 3.42 -22.05 -17.79
C SER A 66 4.88 -21.68 -18.11
N ALA A 67 5.14 -20.46 -18.59
CA ALA A 67 6.49 -19.95 -18.88
C ALA A 67 7.35 -19.80 -17.61
N ALA A 68 6.81 -19.21 -16.55
CA ALA A 68 7.49 -19.02 -15.26
C ALA A 68 7.64 -20.34 -14.49
N ALA A 69 6.62 -21.19 -14.50
CA ALA A 69 6.62 -22.52 -13.90
C ALA A 69 7.71 -23.41 -14.49
N SER A 70 7.90 -23.36 -15.81
CA SER A 70 8.98 -24.09 -16.47
C SER A 70 10.36 -23.63 -15.98
N SER A 71 10.52 -22.33 -15.74
CA SER A 71 11.77 -21.73 -15.28
C SER A 71 12.02 -22.00 -13.79
N CYS A 72 10.98 -21.90 -12.96
CA CYS A 72 11.03 -22.28 -11.55
C CYS A 72 11.38 -23.76 -11.38
N ARG A 73 10.72 -24.67 -12.12
CA ARG A 73 11.04 -26.09 -12.07
C ARG A 73 12.48 -26.38 -12.49
N LYS A 74 13.01 -25.65 -13.48
CA LYS A 74 14.45 -25.75 -13.84
C LYS A 74 15.34 -25.34 -12.67
N ILE A 75 14.97 -24.32 -11.91
CA ILE A 75 15.75 -23.87 -10.75
C ILE A 75 15.65 -24.85 -9.60
N VAL A 76 14.44 -25.32 -9.27
CA VAL A 76 14.27 -26.37 -8.26
C VAL A 76 15.14 -27.58 -8.61
N LYS A 77 15.17 -27.98 -9.88
CA LYS A 77 16.04 -29.06 -10.37
C LYS A 77 17.54 -28.73 -10.29
N THR A 78 17.93 -27.47 -10.50
CA THR A 78 19.32 -27.03 -10.29
C THR A 78 19.71 -27.06 -8.81
N LEU A 79 18.78 -26.78 -7.91
CA LEU A 79 19.00 -26.74 -6.46
C LEU A 79 18.87 -28.10 -5.78
N GLU A 80 18.13 -29.03 -6.40
CA GLU A 80 17.82 -30.38 -5.91
C GLU A 80 19.05 -31.13 -5.37
N PRO A 81 20.21 -31.18 -6.05
CA PRO A 81 21.39 -31.88 -5.52
C PRO A 81 21.89 -31.35 -4.18
N ALA A 82 21.74 -30.05 -3.90
CA ALA A 82 22.15 -29.49 -2.61
C ALA A 82 21.06 -29.64 -1.55
N LEU A 83 19.79 -29.47 -1.93
CA LEU A 83 18.65 -29.60 -1.02
C LEU A 83 18.48 -31.04 -0.51
N LEU A 84 18.92 -32.04 -1.27
CA LEU A 84 18.87 -33.46 -0.92
C LEU A 84 20.22 -34.03 -0.44
N SER A 85 21.25 -33.19 -0.26
CA SER A 85 22.56 -33.67 0.16
C SER A 85 22.59 -33.97 1.66
N ASP A 86 22.78 -35.23 2.03
CA ASP A 86 23.00 -35.66 3.42
C ASP A 86 24.19 -34.92 4.07
N GLU A 87 25.20 -34.55 3.28
CA GLU A 87 26.39 -33.82 3.71
C GLU A 87 26.11 -32.33 4.04
N LEU A 88 24.98 -31.80 3.55
CA LEU A 88 24.56 -30.42 3.72
C LEU A 88 23.30 -30.28 4.58
N TYR A 89 22.57 -31.36 4.86
CA TYR A 89 21.30 -31.33 5.58
C TYR A 89 21.36 -30.52 6.89
N GLU A 90 22.37 -30.78 7.74
CA GLU A 90 22.60 -30.07 9.01
C GLU A 90 23.12 -28.62 8.85
N LEU A 91 23.42 -28.19 7.62
CA LEU A 91 23.95 -26.87 7.29
C LEU A 91 22.94 -25.99 6.54
N ILE A 92 21.83 -26.57 6.08
CA ILE A 92 20.84 -25.89 5.25
C ILE A 92 19.92 -25.06 6.14
N THR A 93 20.13 -23.75 6.06
CA THR A 93 19.13 -22.75 6.46
C THR A 93 18.78 -21.92 5.22
N PRO A 94 17.60 -21.29 5.17
CA PRO A 94 17.21 -20.45 4.04
C PRO A 94 18.30 -19.44 3.67
N ASP A 95 18.82 -18.71 4.65
CA ASP A 95 19.88 -17.71 4.43
C ASP A 95 21.15 -18.34 3.82
N VAL A 96 21.63 -19.47 4.37
CA VAL A 96 22.85 -20.14 3.89
C VAL A 96 22.72 -20.55 2.43
N VAL A 97 21.57 -21.10 2.04
CA VAL A 97 21.31 -21.48 0.64
C VAL A 97 21.27 -20.24 -0.26
N CYS A 98 20.60 -19.16 0.18
CA CYS A 98 20.50 -17.93 -0.59
C CYS A 98 21.86 -17.25 -0.83
N TYR A 99 22.77 -17.30 0.15
CA TYR A 99 24.18 -16.93 -0.04
C TYR A 99 24.95 -17.91 -0.94
N GLY A 100 24.64 -19.20 -0.84
CA GLY A 100 25.25 -20.26 -1.65
C GLY A 100 24.96 -20.10 -3.14
N ILE A 101 23.74 -19.70 -3.51
CA ILE A 101 23.31 -19.52 -4.90
C ILE A 101 23.62 -18.13 -5.46
N GLY A 102 23.97 -17.17 -4.59
CA GLY A 102 24.41 -15.83 -4.94
C GLY A 102 23.31 -14.76 -5.03
N LEU A 103 22.08 -15.05 -4.58
CA LEU A 103 21.04 -14.04 -4.40
C LEU A 103 21.30 -13.17 -3.17
N CYS A 104 21.87 -13.75 -2.13
CA CYS A 104 22.52 -13.02 -1.05
C CYS A 104 24.04 -12.98 -1.29
N TYR A 105 24.68 -11.87 -0.94
CA TYR A 105 26.14 -11.76 -0.96
C TYR A 105 26.62 -10.88 0.19
N LYS A 106 27.89 -10.97 0.57
CA LYS A 106 28.47 -10.13 1.61
C LYS A 106 29.08 -8.90 0.96
N THR A 107 28.48 -7.72 1.15
CA THR A 107 29.06 -6.45 0.73
C THR A 107 30.40 -6.24 1.45
N PRO A 108 31.46 -5.76 0.75
CA PRO A 108 32.74 -5.50 1.39
C PRO A 108 32.59 -4.58 2.63
N GLY A 109 33.17 -4.99 3.76
CA GLY A 109 33.11 -4.26 5.03
C GLY A 109 31.86 -4.50 5.88
N GLU A 110 30.85 -5.22 5.37
CA GLU A 110 29.61 -5.51 6.09
C GLU A 110 29.58 -6.96 6.62
N ASN A 111 28.61 -7.29 7.48
CA ASN A 111 28.42 -8.64 8.02
C ASN A 111 27.44 -9.47 7.16
N TYR A 112 27.41 -10.79 7.38
CA TYR A 112 26.32 -11.63 6.89
C TYR A 112 25.02 -11.26 7.61
N CYS A 113 23.94 -11.08 6.85
CA CYS A 113 22.59 -10.94 7.38
C CYS A 113 21.93 -12.32 7.45
N HIS A 114 21.08 -12.55 8.44
CA HIS A 114 20.29 -13.78 8.52
C HIS A 114 18.97 -13.48 9.22
N LEU A 115 17.91 -14.15 8.78
CA LEU A 115 16.62 -14.14 9.46
C LEU A 115 16.39 -15.43 10.22
N PHE A 116 16.73 -16.58 9.62
CA PHE A 116 16.52 -17.88 10.25
C PHE A 116 17.66 -18.22 11.21
N PRO A 117 17.44 -19.16 12.15
CA PRO A 117 18.47 -19.64 13.05
C PRO A 117 19.72 -20.12 12.28
N LYS A 118 20.90 -19.71 12.76
CA LYS A 118 22.18 -20.12 12.16
C LYS A 118 22.43 -21.62 12.35
N PRO A 119 23.20 -22.27 11.46
CA PRO A 119 23.63 -23.66 11.66
C PRO A 119 24.34 -23.84 13.00
N LYS A 120 23.98 -24.89 13.76
CA LYS A 120 24.52 -25.15 15.11
C LYS A 120 25.93 -25.73 15.09
N MET A 121 26.25 -26.53 14.07
CA MET A 121 27.47 -27.35 14.03
C MET A 121 28.63 -26.71 13.26
N MET A 122 28.41 -25.59 12.58
CA MET A 122 29.40 -24.94 11.73
C MET A 122 29.17 -23.43 11.67
N GLY A 123 30.26 -22.64 11.69
CA GLY A 123 30.16 -21.20 11.54
C GLY A 123 29.53 -20.80 10.20
N PHE A 124 28.67 -19.78 10.20
CA PHE A 124 27.85 -19.36 9.05
C PHE A 124 28.65 -19.19 7.74
N HIS A 125 29.83 -18.55 7.82
CA HIS A 125 30.72 -18.38 6.66
C HIS A 125 31.17 -19.72 6.04
N HIS A 126 31.51 -20.71 6.88
CA HIS A 126 31.95 -22.02 6.42
C HIS A 126 30.78 -22.79 5.78
N ALA A 127 29.58 -22.69 6.38
CA ALA A 127 28.36 -23.27 5.80
C ALA A 127 28.07 -22.68 4.41
N VAL A 128 28.08 -21.36 4.27
CA VAL A 128 27.92 -20.66 2.99
C VAL A 128 28.97 -21.11 1.97
N THR A 129 30.25 -21.18 2.37
CA THR A 129 31.34 -21.57 1.47
C THR A 129 31.17 -23.00 0.96
N LYS A 130 30.77 -23.92 1.85
CA LYS A 130 30.53 -25.33 1.51
C LYS A 130 29.34 -25.47 0.56
N VAL A 131 28.21 -24.81 0.86
CA VAL A 131 27.02 -24.83 -0.01
C VAL A 131 27.31 -24.19 -1.37
N LYS A 132 28.01 -23.04 -1.40
CA LYS A 132 28.40 -22.37 -2.64
C LYS A 132 29.28 -23.24 -3.54
N LYS A 133 30.23 -23.98 -2.95
CA LYS A 133 31.11 -24.92 -3.69
C LYS A 133 30.30 -26.02 -4.37
N ASN A 134 29.27 -26.55 -3.71
CA ASN A 134 28.43 -27.62 -4.23
C ASN A 134 27.39 -27.13 -5.25
N LEU A 135 26.92 -25.89 -5.12
CA LEU A 135 25.90 -25.29 -6.00
C LEU A 135 26.47 -24.52 -7.21
N GLY A 136 27.79 -24.36 -7.30
CA GLY A 136 28.44 -23.69 -8.44
C GLY A 136 28.07 -22.22 -8.62
N GLY A 137 27.76 -21.54 -7.50
CA GLY A 137 26.94 -20.33 -7.42
C GLY A 137 27.11 -19.28 -8.52
N ASN A 138 25.96 -18.77 -9.00
CA ASN A 138 25.72 -17.49 -9.68
C ASN A 138 24.35 -17.57 -10.38
N LEU A 139 23.27 -17.68 -9.60
CA LEU A 139 21.93 -17.54 -10.16
C LEU A 139 21.65 -16.05 -10.38
N ARG A 140 21.84 -15.56 -11.61
CA ARG A 140 21.38 -14.23 -12.04
C ARG A 140 20.12 -14.41 -12.86
N TRP A 141 19.01 -13.88 -12.38
CA TRP A 141 17.73 -14.06 -13.06
C TRP A 141 16.92 -12.75 -13.00
N ASN A 142 16.24 -12.43 -14.09
CA ASN A 142 15.39 -11.25 -14.27
C ASN A 142 14.07 -11.74 -14.87
N LEU A 143 12.93 -11.51 -14.21
CA LEU A 143 11.61 -11.96 -14.70
C LEU A 143 11.12 -11.11 -15.84
N CYS A 144 11.38 -9.81 -15.78
CA CYS A 144 10.89 -8.84 -16.75
C CYS A 144 11.56 -9.02 -18.12
N SER A 145 12.60 -9.87 -18.22
CA SER A 145 13.15 -10.30 -19.51
C SER A 145 12.42 -11.50 -20.14
N LEU A 146 11.47 -12.14 -19.44
CA LEU A 146 10.67 -13.24 -19.98
C LEU A 146 9.55 -12.72 -20.89
N PRO A 147 9.35 -13.32 -22.09
CA PRO A 147 8.22 -12.98 -22.96
C PRO A 147 6.86 -13.17 -22.25
N GLY A 148 5.97 -12.19 -22.35
CA GLY A 148 4.67 -12.16 -21.67
C GLY A 148 4.68 -11.62 -20.23
N ILE A 149 5.85 -11.50 -19.58
CA ILE A 149 5.99 -10.85 -18.27
C ILE A 149 6.50 -9.42 -18.40
N ARG A 150 7.23 -9.12 -19.47
CA ARG A 150 7.70 -7.76 -19.76
C ARG A 150 6.57 -6.71 -19.79
N ASP A 151 5.44 -7.05 -20.40
CA ASP A 151 4.32 -6.11 -20.55
C ASP A 151 3.64 -5.84 -19.20
N ILE A 152 3.53 -6.87 -18.36
CA ILE A 152 3.10 -6.77 -16.96
C ILE A 152 4.04 -5.85 -16.16
N CYS A 153 5.35 -6.03 -16.32
CA CYS A 153 6.33 -5.17 -15.67
C CYS A 153 6.22 -3.72 -16.13
N ALA A 154 5.87 -3.47 -17.41
CA ALA A 154 5.67 -2.13 -17.93
C ALA A 154 4.41 -1.47 -17.34
N ASP A 155 3.31 -2.22 -17.20
CA ASP A 155 2.08 -1.75 -16.56
C ASP A 155 2.30 -1.46 -15.07
N ILE A 156 3.00 -2.36 -14.37
CA ILE A 156 3.42 -2.16 -12.98
C ILE A 156 4.32 -0.92 -12.85
N ASN A 157 5.24 -0.70 -13.79
CA ASN A 157 6.10 0.48 -13.77
C ASN A 157 5.30 1.79 -13.97
N ARG A 158 4.31 1.78 -14.85
CA ARG A 158 3.41 2.94 -15.05
C ARG A 158 2.62 3.24 -13.77
N SER A 159 2.06 2.20 -13.15
CA SER A 159 1.33 2.26 -11.88
C SER A 159 2.22 2.83 -10.76
N LEU A 160 3.38 2.20 -10.52
CA LEU A 160 4.29 2.49 -9.41
C LEU A 160 5.06 3.81 -9.53
N GLU A 161 5.40 4.25 -10.75
CA GLU A 161 6.20 5.46 -10.94
C GLU A 161 5.36 6.71 -11.23
N ARG A 162 4.23 6.56 -11.93
CA ARG A 162 3.46 7.70 -12.46
C ARG A 162 2.07 7.87 -11.87
N ILE A 163 1.55 6.87 -11.14
CA ILE A 163 0.20 6.91 -10.56
C ILE A 163 -0.88 7.10 -11.66
N GLU A 164 -0.56 6.67 -12.88
CA GLU A 164 -1.43 6.71 -14.07
C GLU A 164 -2.23 5.39 -14.17
N PRO A 165 -3.55 5.45 -14.43
CA PRO A 165 -4.33 4.24 -14.72
C PRO A 165 -3.74 3.46 -15.89
N ALA A 166 -3.73 2.13 -15.77
CA ALA A 166 -3.29 1.28 -16.89
C ALA A 166 -4.30 1.30 -18.05
N VAL A 167 -5.59 1.46 -17.73
CA VAL A 167 -6.71 1.57 -18.69
C VAL A 167 -7.40 2.91 -18.45
N ASP A 168 -7.29 3.79 -19.43
CA ASP A 168 -7.87 5.14 -19.48
C ASP A 168 -7.83 5.55 -20.96
N VAL A 169 -8.97 5.42 -21.64
CA VAL A 169 -9.07 5.55 -23.10
C VAL A 169 -9.20 7.01 -23.52
N ASP A 170 -9.91 7.82 -22.75
CA ASP A 170 -10.16 9.23 -23.04
C ASP A 170 -9.15 10.19 -22.39
N LYS A 171 -8.34 9.70 -21.44
CA LYS A 171 -7.26 10.39 -20.73
C LYS A 171 -7.74 11.41 -19.70
N ASP A 172 -8.83 11.10 -19.02
CA ASP A 172 -9.38 11.90 -17.94
C ASP A 172 -8.84 11.54 -16.54
N TRP A 173 -7.97 10.52 -16.45
CA TRP A 173 -7.38 9.89 -15.25
C TRP A 173 -8.27 8.96 -14.44
N PHE A 174 -9.52 8.77 -14.83
CA PHE A 174 -10.42 7.81 -14.24
C PHE A 174 -10.41 6.52 -15.08
N SER A 175 -11.04 5.47 -14.57
CA SER A 175 -10.98 4.17 -15.21
C SER A 175 -12.22 3.36 -14.94
N THR A 176 -12.60 2.54 -15.92
CA THR A 176 -13.63 1.52 -15.79
C THR A 176 -13.14 0.24 -15.12
N VAL A 177 -11.81 0.05 -15.00
CA VAL A 177 -11.17 -1.12 -14.38
C VAL A 177 -10.75 -0.79 -12.95
N GLN A 178 -10.84 -1.76 -12.02
CA GLN A 178 -10.60 -1.50 -10.61
C GLN A 178 -9.11 -1.36 -10.24
N SER A 179 -8.26 -2.32 -10.61
CA SER A 179 -6.84 -2.36 -10.24
C SER A 179 -5.96 -1.45 -11.09
N ALA A 180 -4.64 -1.42 -10.83
CA ALA A 180 -3.64 -0.72 -11.65
C ALA A 180 -3.96 0.78 -11.81
N ARG A 181 -4.10 1.46 -10.66
CA ARG A 181 -4.48 2.88 -10.54
C ARG A 181 -5.86 3.25 -11.11
N GLY A 182 -6.73 2.26 -11.34
CA GLY A 182 -8.12 2.45 -11.74
C GLY A 182 -9.08 2.75 -10.59
N SER A 183 -10.30 2.20 -10.63
CA SER A 183 -11.40 2.60 -9.75
C SER A 183 -11.27 2.21 -8.27
N PHE A 184 -10.31 1.38 -7.88
CA PHE A 184 -9.94 1.23 -6.46
C PHE A 184 -9.27 2.50 -5.91
N TRP A 185 -8.65 3.30 -6.78
CA TRP A 185 -7.87 4.47 -6.42
C TRP A 185 -8.67 5.76 -6.61
N ARG A 186 -9.55 5.82 -7.60
CA ARG A 186 -10.41 6.97 -7.89
C ARG A 186 -11.84 6.54 -8.15
N GLY A 187 -12.78 7.47 -8.22
CA GLY A 187 -14.11 7.16 -8.70
C GLY A 187 -14.11 6.39 -10.01
N LYS A 188 -15.00 5.42 -10.16
CA LYS A 188 -15.16 4.72 -11.44
C LYS A 188 -15.72 5.66 -12.50
N ASP A 189 -15.05 5.66 -13.64
CA ASP A 189 -15.51 6.30 -14.84
C ASP A 189 -16.79 5.64 -15.37
N CYS A 190 -17.78 6.47 -15.68
CA CYS A 190 -19.06 6.04 -16.22
C CYS A 190 -19.05 5.92 -17.75
N ASP A 191 -18.14 6.60 -18.46
CA ASP A 191 -17.97 6.53 -19.92
C ASP A 191 -16.53 6.86 -20.37
N ASP A 192 -15.66 5.84 -20.40
CA ASP A 192 -14.24 5.85 -20.81
C ASP A 192 -14.00 6.29 -22.27
N ALA A 193 -15.05 6.68 -23.00
CA ALA A 193 -14.95 7.24 -24.34
C ALA A 193 -15.25 8.75 -24.39
N ASP A 194 -15.68 9.37 -23.29
CA ASP A 194 -16.06 10.77 -23.20
C ASP A 194 -15.33 11.52 -22.09
N THR A 195 -14.34 12.32 -22.49
CA THR A 195 -13.54 13.21 -21.61
C THR A 195 -14.33 14.22 -20.76
N VAL A 196 -15.65 14.31 -20.96
CA VAL A 196 -16.56 15.16 -20.21
C VAL A 196 -17.30 14.39 -19.10
N ALA A 197 -17.28 13.06 -19.09
CA ALA A 197 -18.05 12.22 -18.18
C ALA A 197 -17.14 11.60 -17.10
N TYR A 198 -16.93 12.31 -15.99
CA TYR A 198 -16.00 11.82 -14.95
C TYR A 198 -16.36 12.26 -13.53
N PRO A 199 -15.99 11.48 -12.50
CA PRO A 199 -16.29 11.78 -11.10
C PRO A 199 -15.91 13.20 -10.66
N GLY A 200 -16.92 13.92 -10.18
CA GLY A 200 -16.76 15.21 -9.50
C GLY A 200 -16.78 16.46 -10.38
N ARG A 201 -17.04 16.28 -11.68
CA ARG A 201 -17.41 17.36 -12.57
C ARG A 201 -18.69 18.09 -12.11
N GLN A 202 -18.85 19.36 -12.47
CA GLN A 202 -20.15 20.02 -12.43
C GLN A 202 -21.05 19.45 -13.54
N ALA A 203 -22.29 19.14 -13.19
CA ALA A 203 -23.25 18.54 -14.11
C ALA A 203 -23.50 19.40 -15.36
N VAL A 204 -23.40 18.77 -16.52
CA VAL A 204 -23.60 19.41 -17.82
C VAL A 204 -25.09 19.46 -18.12
N LEU A 205 -25.66 20.68 -18.13
CA LEU A 205 -27.11 20.90 -18.29
C LEU A 205 -27.95 20.17 -17.23
N GLY A 206 -27.41 20.03 -16.01
CA GLY A 206 -28.05 19.30 -14.92
C GLY A 206 -28.22 17.81 -15.21
N ASP A 207 -27.40 17.24 -16.09
CA ASP A 207 -27.39 15.82 -16.45
C ASP A 207 -28.75 15.31 -16.93
N ALA A 208 -29.50 16.18 -17.62
CA ALA A 208 -30.83 15.88 -18.15
C ALA A 208 -30.83 14.72 -19.17
N PHE A 209 -29.69 14.46 -19.84
CA PHE A 209 -29.58 13.45 -20.91
C PHE A 209 -28.51 12.38 -20.66
N SER A 210 -27.44 12.71 -19.96
CA SER A 210 -26.35 11.80 -19.60
C SER A 210 -25.80 12.21 -18.24
N ASP A 211 -25.38 11.23 -17.45
CA ASP A 211 -24.62 11.44 -16.22
C ASP A 211 -23.19 11.87 -16.60
N SER A 212 -22.86 13.14 -16.36
CA SER A 212 -21.57 13.72 -16.75
C SER A 212 -20.58 13.80 -15.59
N ASN A 213 -21.03 13.48 -14.36
CA ASN A 213 -20.19 13.51 -13.18
C ASN A 213 -20.11 12.15 -12.46
N CYS A 214 -20.66 11.11 -13.09
CA CYS A 214 -20.66 9.71 -12.68
C CYS A 214 -21.23 9.47 -11.28
N ASN A 215 -22.10 10.36 -10.80
CA ASN A 215 -22.71 10.23 -9.47
C ASN A 215 -23.98 9.37 -9.49
N GLY A 216 -24.43 8.89 -10.66
CA GLY A 216 -25.62 8.06 -10.86
C GLY A 216 -26.95 8.80 -10.91
N ILE A 217 -26.97 10.14 -10.79
CA ILE A 217 -28.16 10.99 -10.79
C ILE A 217 -28.24 11.68 -12.16
N HIS A 218 -29.24 11.32 -12.95
CA HIS A 218 -29.42 11.91 -14.27
C HIS A 218 -30.89 11.81 -14.72
N GLY A 219 -31.21 12.45 -15.84
CA GLY A 219 -32.55 12.47 -16.41
C GLY A 219 -33.43 13.60 -15.88
N ILE A 220 -34.71 13.53 -16.25
CA ILE A 220 -35.70 14.59 -16.01
C ILE A 220 -36.82 14.05 -15.13
N ASP A 221 -37.25 14.87 -14.17
CA ASP A 221 -38.47 14.64 -13.42
C ASP A 221 -39.70 14.90 -14.31
N PRO A 222 -40.53 13.88 -14.59
CA PRO A 222 -41.70 14.05 -15.43
C PRO A 222 -42.76 14.98 -14.82
N ALA A 223 -42.75 15.21 -13.50
CA ALA A 223 -43.73 16.06 -12.83
C ALA A 223 -43.40 17.56 -13.00
N THR A 224 -42.12 17.93 -12.96
CA THR A 224 -41.67 19.33 -13.02
C THR A 224 -40.99 19.70 -14.34
N ALA A 225 -40.68 18.71 -15.19
CA ALA A 225 -39.87 18.87 -16.40
C ALA A 225 -38.47 19.47 -16.15
N SER A 226 -37.93 19.30 -14.94
CA SER A 226 -36.60 19.77 -14.56
C SER A 226 -35.66 18.61 -14.24
N ALA A 227 -34.36 18.80 -14.45
CA ALA A 227 -33.38 17.73 -14.32
C ALA A 227 -33.22 17.30 -12.84
N TRP A 228 -33.09 15.99 -12.61
CA TRP A 228 -33.01 15.44 -11.25
C TRP A 228 -31.80 15.97 -10.47
N GLU A 229 -30.62 16.04 -11.11
CA GLU A 229 -29.41 16.60 -10.52
C GLU A 229 -29.65 18.04 -10.02
N THR A 230 -30.30 18.88 -10.82
CA THR A 230 -30.59 20.27 -10.45
C THR A 230 -31.48 20.33 -9.22
N GLN A 231 -32.53 19.50 -9.15
CA GLN A 231 -33.44 19.49 -8.01
C GLN A 231 -32.80 18.94 -6.74
N LEU A 232 -32.03 17.86 -6.87
CA LEU A 232 -31.56 17.06 -5.74
C LEU A 232 -30.20 17.56 -5.20
N CYS A 233 -29.37 18.18 -6.03
CA CYS A 233 -27.99 18.54 -5.68
C CYS A 233 -27.73 20.05 -5.59
N SER A 234 -28.47 20.94 -6.27
CA SER A 234 -28.14 22.39 -6.29
C SER A 234 -28.21 23.08 -4.92
N GLY A 235 -28.99 22.55 -3.98
CA GLY A 235 -29.12 23.10 -2.62
C GLY A 235 -28.00 22.69 -1.67
N SER A 236 -27.12 21.77 -2.08
CA SER A 236 -26.00 21.28 -1.28
C SER A 236 -24.72 21.36 -2.12
N VAL A 237 -23.71 22.11 -1.67
CA VAL A 237 -22.45 22.18 -2.41
C VAL A 237 -21.72 20.83 -2.25
N GLY A 238 -21.91 19.94 -3.22
CA GLY A 238 -21.16 18.69 -3.31
C GLY A 238 -19.65 18.95 -3.34
N LYS A 239 -18.88 18.10 -2.67
CA LYS A 239 -17.43 18.20 -2.58
C LYS A 239 -16.78 16.84 -2.78
N GLY A 240 -15.77 16.81 -3.63
CA GLY A 240 -14.92 15.63 -3.79
C GLY A 240 -13.90 15.48 -2.66
N LEU A 241 -13.39 14.26 -2.47
CA LEU A 241 -12.24 13.99 -1.60
C LEU A 241 -11.00 13.72 -2.45
N ILE A 242 -9.94 14.49 -2.29
CA ILE A 242 -8.63 14.20 -2.89
C ILE A 242 -7.66 13.92 -1.75
N TYR A 243 -7.24 12.68 -1.60
CA TYR A 243 -6.26 12.27 -0.59
C TYR A 243 -4.90 12.08 -1.25
N MET A 244 -3.89 12.82 -0.79
CA MET A 244 -2.50 12.67 -1.20
C MET A 244 -1.68 12.23 0.01
N GLY A 245 -1.14 11.02 -0.04
CA GLY A 245 -0.40 10.47 1.08
C GLY A 245 0.58 9.37 0.73
N ASP A 246 0.90 8.56 1.72
CA ASP A 246 1.84 7.44 1.62
C ASP A 246 1.12 6.09 1.75
N SER A 247 1.89 5.04 2.03
CA SER A 247 1.44 3.67 2.26
C SER A 247 0.34 3.55 3.32
N VAL A 248 0.28 4.46 4.32
CA VAL A 248 -0.79 4.45 5.32
C VAL A 248 -2.13 4.81 4.68
N GLY A 249 -2.13 5.80 3.79
CA GLY A 249 -3.34 6.26 3.08
C GLY A 249 -3.72 5.40 1.88
N ALA A 250 -2.75 4.71 1.25
CA ALA A 250 -3.04 3.67 0.27
C ALA A 250 -3.58 2.39 0.93
N HIS A 251 -3.40 2.27 2.25
CA HIS A 251 -3.62 1.06 3.02
C HIS A 251 -2.80 -0.11 2.49
N PHE A 252 -1.47 0.02 2.57
CA PHE A 252 -0.57 -1.11 2.38
C PHE A 252 -0.93 -2.21 3.39
N HIS A 253 -1.09 -3.43 2.90
CA HIS A 253 -1.36 -4.59 3.72
C HIS A 253 -0.92 -5.85 3.00
N PHE A 254 -0.10 -6.67 3.66
CA PHE A 254 0.30 -7.98 3.16
C PHE A 254 -0.52 -9.08 3.88
N PRO A 255 -1.33 -9.87 3.17
CA PRO A 255 -2.14 -10.91 3.81
C PRO A 255 -1.29 -11.94 4.55
N GLU A 256 -1.55 -12.10 5.85
CA GLU A 256 -0.85 -13.05 6.70
C GLU A 256 -0.97 -14.49 6.20
N ARG A 257 -2.11 -14.83 5.60
CA ARG A 257 -2.39 -16.14 4.98
C ARG A 257 -1.34 -16.55 3.93
N TRP A 258 -0.61 -15.59 3.37
CA TRP A 258 0.42 -15.82 2.36
C TRP A 258 1.84 -15.94 2.95
N MET A 259 2.01 -15.65 4.24
CA MET A 259 3.30 -15.55 4.92
C MET A 259 3.40 -16.41 6.19
N ASP A 260 2.28 -16.91 6.71
CA ASP A 260 2.25 -17.88 7.78
C ASP A 260 2.32 -19.31 7.21
N PRO A 261 3.40 -20.08 7.47
CA PRO A 261 3.55 -21.45 6.96
C PRO A 261 2.40 -22.37 7.38
N LEU A 262 1.80 -22.17 8.56
CA LEU A 262 0.66 -22.96 9.04
C LEU A 262 -0.61 -22.71 8.22
N GLN A 263 -0.74 -21.53 7.62
CA GLN A 263 -1.86 -21.16 6.75
C GLN A 263 -1.57 -21.47 5.29
N VAL A 264 -0.33 -21.24 4.84
CA VAL A 264 0.11 -21.58 3.47
C VAL A 264 -0.01 -23.09 3.24
N ALA A 265 0.34 -23.92 4.22
CA ALA A 265 0.18 -25.38 4.14
C ALA A 265 -1.28 -25.84 4.00
N GLN A 266 -2.27 -24.98 4.22
CA GLN A 266 -3.68 -25.30 4.02
C GLN A 266 -4.15 -25.01 2.58
N ILE A 267 -3.30 -24.44 1.73
CA ILE A 267 -3.60 -24.14 0.33
C ILE A 267 -3.24 -25.37 -0.52
N ASP A 268 -4.22 -25.96 -1.19
CA ASP A 268 -3.96 -27.09 -2.10
C ASP A 268 -3.17 -26.62 -3.34
N PRO A 269 -1.94 -27.15 -3.58
CA PRO A 269 -1.15 -26.77 -4.73
C PRO A 269 -1.63 -27.29 -6.07
N TRP A 270 -2.55 -28.24 -6.09
CA TRP A 270 -3.12 -28.84 -7.30
C TRP A 270 -4.53 -28.35 -7.60
N ASP A 271 -5.17 -27.67 -6.63
CA ASP A 271 -6.50 -27.08 -6.77
C ASP A 271 -6.52 -25.64 -6.22
N ILE A 272 -5.78 -24.75 -6.89
CA ILE A 272 -5.76 -23.34 -6.49
C ILE A 272 -7.08 -22.68 -6.87
N PRO A 273 -7.85 -22.15 -5.90
CA PRO A 273 -9.06 -21.42 -6.23
C PRO A 273 -8.74 -20.24 -7.14
N THR A 274 -9.53 -20.05 -8.21
CA THR A 274 -9.39 -18.88 -9.09
C THR A 274 -9.45 -17.57 -8.33
N SER A 275 -10.18 -17.53 -7.20
CA SER A 275 -10.23 -16.39 -6.29
C SER A 275 -8.90 -16.05 -5.65
N LEU A 276 -8.08 -17.03 -5.23
CA LEU A 276 -6.75 -16.75 -4.68
C LEU A 276 -5.84 -16.10 -5.73
N LEU A 277 -5.93 -16.58 -6.96
CA LEU A 277 -5.17 -16.03 -8.09
C LEU A 277 -5.57 -14.58 -8.37
N GLN A 278 -6.87 -14.31 -8.44
CA GLN A 278 -7.42 -12.97 -8.61
C GLN A 278 -6.96 -12.03 -7.50
N ASN A 279 -7.02 -12.47 -6.24
CA ASN A 279 -6.63 -11.66 -5.09
C ASN A 279 -5.16 -11.26 -5.13
N VAL A 280 -4.27 -12.19 -5.47
CA VAL A 280 -2.83 -11.91 -5.59
C VAL A 280 -2.55 -11.00 -6.78
N THR A 281 -3.18 -11.24 -7.94
CA THR A 281 -3.03 -10.37 -9.12
C THR A 281 -3.48 -8.95 -8.81
N GLN A 282 -4.66 -8.79 -8.20
CA GLN A 282 -5.18 -7.50 -7.77
C GLN A 282 -4.24 -6.82 -6.78
N TRP A 283 -3.75 -7.55 -5.77
CA TRP A 283 -2.81 -7.02 -4.77
C TRP A 283 -1.54 -6.45 -5.42
N ILE A 284 -0.99 -7.14 -6.41
CA ILE A 284 0.22 -6.69 -7.12
C ILE A 284 -0.07 -5.50 -8.03
N LEU A 285 -1.17 -5.56 -8.79
CA LEU A 285 -1.59 -4.45 -9.64
C LEU A 285 -1.97 -3.21 -8.82
N ASN A 286 -2.28 -3.38 -7.54
CA ASN A 286 -2.44 -2.31 -6.58
C ASN A 286 -1.20 -2.07 -5.72
N GLU A 287 -0.02 -2.54 -6.12
CA GLU A 287 1.25 -2.12 -5.48
C GLU A 287 1.38 -2.57 -4.01
N GLY A 288 0.59 -3.56 -3.59
CA GLY A 288 0.49 -4.03 -2.21
C GLY A 288 -0.59 -3.32 -1.38
N ASP A 289 -1.33 -2.42 -2.01
CA ASP A 289 -2.26 -1.50 -1.37
C ASP A 289 -3.73 -1.92 -1.53
N TRP A 290 -4.54 -1.46 -0.58
CA TRP A 290 -5.98 -1.71 -0.50
C TRP A 290 -6.76 -0.40 -0.34
N PRO A 291 -6.59 0.58 -1.25
CA PRO A 291 -7.21 1.91 -1.12
C PRO A 291 -8.74 1.83 -1.02
N GLN A 292 -9.35 0.83 -1.67
CA GLN A 292 -10.78 0.55 -1.62
C GLN A 292 -11.31 0.10 -0.26
N LEU A 293 -10.44 -0.23 0.71
CA LEU A 293 -10.78 -0.55 2.09
C LEU A 293 -10.18 0.44 3.11
N GLY A 294 -9.31 1.36 2.66
CA GLY A 294 -8.54 2.25 3.53
C GLY A 294 -9.35 3.39 4.16
N PHE A 295 -8.78 4.01 5.21
CA PHE A 295 -9.44 5.04 6.01
C PHE A 295 -9.80 6.31 5.22
N ALA A 296 -9.05 6.63 4.16
CA ALA A 296 -9.27 7.85 3.40
C ALA A 296 -10.45 7.68 2.42
N THR A 297 -10.31 6.71 1.51
CA THR A 297 -11.16 6.59 0.31
C THR A 297 -11.85 5.24 0.18
N GLY A 298 -11.72 4.35 1.18
CA GLY A 298 -12.32 3.02 1.12
C GLY A 298 -13.83 3.07 0.95
N TYR A 299 -14.38 2.22 0.10
CA TYR A 299 -15.79 2.25 -0.28
C TYR A 299 -16.41 0.85 -0.41
N LEU A 300 -15.59 -0.19 -0.47
CA LEU A 300 -16.08 -1.56 -0.53
C LEU A 300 -16.27 -2.15 0.86
N ASN A 301 -17.30 -2.96 1.02
CA ASN A 301 -17.40 -3.83 2.17
C ASN A 301 -16.26 -4.86 2.14
N ASN A 302 -15.65 -5.09 3.29
CA ASN A 302 -14.65 -6.15 3.42
C ASN A 302 -15.32 -7.53 3.33
N THR A 303 -15.25 -8.13 2.15
CA THR A 303 -15.75 -9.48 1.87
C THR A 303 -14.65 -10.55 1.95
N GLN A 304 -13.40 -10.14 2.21
CA GLN A 304 -12.21 -10.99 2.17
C GLN A 304 -11.57 -11.13 3.55
N SER A 305 -12.38 -11.47 4.55
CA SER A 305 -11.96 -11.59 5.95
C SER A 305 -10.82 -12.60 6.18
N SER A 306 -10.60 -13.54 5.26
CA SER A 306 -9.45 -14.46 5.31
C SER A 306 -8.12 -13.83 4.89
N LEU A 307 -8.15 -12.67 4.23
CA LEU A 307 -6.96 -11.94 3.78
C LEU A 307 -6.72 -10.72 4.64
N ILE A 308 -7.78 -9.94 4.91
CA ILE A 308 -7.70 -8.68 5.64
C ILE A 308 -8.85 -8.58 6.63
N GLN A 309 -8.57 -8.29 7.90
CA GLN A 309 -9.56 -8.35 8.98
C GLN A 309 -9.84 -6.97 9.57
N GLY A 310 -11.12 -6.60 9.59
CA GLY A 310 -11.59 -5.35 10.17
C GLY A 310 -12.73 -4.74 9.36
N PRO A 311 -13.47 -3.79 9.95
CA PRO A 311 -14.51 -3.06 9.24
C PRO A 311 -13.91 -2.07 8.25
N VAL A 312 -14.72 -1.65 7.28
CA VAL A 312 -14.40 -0.52 6.40
C VAL A 312 -15.21 0.68 6.86
N ASP A 313 -14.49 1.76 7.13
CA ASP A 313 -15.04 3.07 7.45
C ASP A 313 -14.05 4.10 6.94
N SER A 314 -14.52 5.05 6.13
CA SER A 314 -13.65 6.00 5.46
C SER A 314 -14.20 7.42 5.47
N ILE A 315 -13.30 8.39 5.31
CA ILE A 315 -13.67 9.81 5.16
C ILE A 315 -14.61 9.97 3.97
N TYR A 316 -14.32 9.30 2.84
CA TYR A 316 -15.18 9.30 1.67
C TYR A 316 -16.59 8.78 1.96
N LEU A 317 -16.74 7.60 2.58
CA LEU A 317 -18.07 7.05 2.88
C LEU A 317 -18.86 7.95 3.83
N ARG A 318 -18.20 8.59 4.80
CA ARG A 318 -18.83 9.56 5.69
C ARG A 318 -19.26 10.84 4.95
N MET A 319 -18.46 11.34 4.00
CA MET A 319 -18.84 12.45 3.13
C MET A 319 -20.00 12.09 2.18
N LEU A 320 -20.00 10.86 1.66
CA LEU A 320 -21.07 10.32 0.81
C LEU A 320 -22.39 10.18 1.60
N ALA A 321 -22.31 9.76 2.87
CA ALA A 321 -23.47 9.66 3.74
C ALA A 321 -24.07 11.05 4.06
N MET A 322 -23.24 12.09 4.16
CA MET A 322 -23.72 13.46 4.32
C MET A 322 -24.39 13.98 3.05
N ASN A 323 -23.84 13.68 1.88
CA ASN A 323 -24.39 14.12 0.61
C ASN A 323 -24.17 13.09 -0.50
N ARG A 324 -25.26 12.44 -0.92
CA ARG A 324 -25.27 11.41 -1.96
C ARG A 324 -24.81 11.90 -3.33
N CYS A 325 -24.86 13.21 -3.59
CA CYS A 325 -24.31 13.80 -4.82
C CYS A 325 -22.77 13.68 -4.90
N ASN A 326 -22.09 13.34 -3.80
CA ASN A 326 -20.64 13.10 -3.77
C ASN A 326 -20.26 11.68 -4.25
N HIS A 327 -21.21 10.87 -4.71
CA HIS A 327 -20.94 9.51 -5.18
C HIS A 327 -19.83 9.49 -6.24
N ARG A 328 -18.90 8.54 -6.06
CA ARG A 328 -17.64 8.36 -6.80
C ARG A 328 -16.63 9.51 -6.75
N ASP A 329 -16.94 10.67 -6.18
CA ASP A 329 -16.04 11.83 -6.17
C ASP A 329 -14.91 11.69 -5.11
N PHE A 330 -14.04 10.71 -5.31
CA PHE A 330 -12.83 10.49 -4.54
C PHE A 330 -11.61 10.22 -5.43
N GLN A 331 -10.43 10.60 -4.94
CA GLN A 331 -9.14 10.30 -5.54
C GLN A 331 -8.13 9.99 -4.44
N ASN A 332 -7.48 8.83 -4.52
CA ASN A 332 -6.39 8.40 -3.67
C ASN A 332 -5.08 8.44 -4.46
N LEU A 333 -4.30 9.48 -4.25
CA LEU A 333 -2.99 9.70 -4.86
C LEU A 333 -1.87 9.25 -3.93
N SER A 334 -2.14 8.28 -3.06
CA SER A 334 -1.12 7.71 -2.20
C SER A 334 -0.14 6.83 -2.96
N ARG A 335 1.11 6.82 -2.51
CA ARG A 335 2.17 5.96 -3.04
C ARG A 335 3.04 5.42 -1.93
N ASN A 336 3.38 4.13 -2.00
CA ASN A 336 4.35 3.51 -1.10
C ASN A 336 5.70 4.25 -1.18
N GLY A 337 6.25 4.62 -0.01
CA GLY A 337 7.48 5.41 0.10
C GLY A 337 7.33 6.91 -0.21
N ALA A 338 6.10 7.43 -0.36
CA ALA A 338 5.90 8.86 -0.59
C ALA A 338 6.37 9.71 0.61
N ALA A 339 7.31 10.60 0.36
CA ALA A 339 7.73 11.71 1.21
C ALA A 339 7.52 13.05 0.49
N THR A 340 7.66 14.18 1.19
CA THR A 340 7.33 15.51 0.64
C THR A 340 8.07 15.82 -0.67
N ASN A 341 9.32 15.38 -0.80
CA ASN A 341 10.13 15.56 -2.01
C ASN A 341 9.65 14.70 -3.19
N THR A 342 9.21 13.47 -2.94
CA THR A 342 8.79 12.53 -3.98
C THR A 342 7.42 12.88 -4.57
N VAL A 343 6.53 13.49 -3.76
CA VAL A 343 5.21 13.95 -4.21
C VAL A 343 5.30 14.90 -5.40
N LEU A 344 6.35 15.73 -5.44
CA LEU A 344 6.58 16.69 -6.52
C LEU A 344 6.62 16.04 -7.90
N ALA A 345 7.02 14.77 -7.99
CA ALA A 345 7.09 14.04 -9.25
C ALA A 345 5.72 13.65 -9.83
N TYR A 346 4.69 13.57 -9.00
CA TYR A 346 3.37 13.06 -9.40
C TYR A 346 2.19 13.92 -8.93
N MET A 347 2.42 15.08 -8.28
CA MET A 347 1.33 15.97 -7.85
C MET A 347 0.41 16.38 -9.01
N GLN A 348 0.93 16.42 -10.24
CA GLN A 348 0.16 16.71 -11.46
C GLN A 348 -0.88 15.65 -11.83
N SER A 349 -0.87 14.48 -11.19
CA SER A 349 -1.86 13.42 -11.39
C SER A 349 -3.22 13.72 -10.74
N VAL A 350 -3.34 14.83 -9.99
CA VAL A 350 -4.63 15.33 -9.48
C VAL A 350 -5.57 15.62 -10.66
N ALA A 351 -6.68 14.90 -10.74
CA ALA A 351 -7.70 15.12 -11.76
C ALA A 351 -8.74 16.10 -11.23
N ARG A 352 -8.44 17.41 -11.37
CA ARG A 352 -9.39 18.47 -11.06
C ARG A 352 -9.21 19.66 -11.97
N ASN A 353 -10.33 20.23 -12.41
CA ASN A 353 -10.39 21.42 -13.24
C ASN A 353 -11.02 22.58 -12.45
N ALA A 354 -10.25 23.65 -12.27
CA ALA A 354 -10.63 24.81 -11.46
C ALA A 354 -11.96 25.49 -11.87
N THR A 355 -12.42 25.31 -13.12
CA THR A 355 -13.64 25.97 -13.64
C THR A 355 -14.78 25.02 -13.97
N LYS A 356 -14.49 23.74 -14.19
CA LYS A 356 -15.49 22.74 -14.63
C LYS A 356 -15.91 21.79 -13.52
N ASP A 357 -15.14 21.68 -12.45
CA ASP A 357 -15.39 20.68 -11.42
C ASP A 357 -15.92 21.31 -10.14
N ARG A 358 -16.49 20.48 -9.27
CA ARG A 358 -16.93 20.90 -7.95
C ARG A 358 -15.73 21.12 -7.03
N PRO A 359 -15.84 21.96 -5.99
CA PRO A 359 -14.77 22.11 -4.99
C PRO A 359 -14.41 20.77 -4.35
N ALA A 360 -13.20 20.67 -3.80
CA ALA A 360 -12.74 19.44 -3.14
C ALA A 360 -12.23 19.71 -1.71
N LEU A 361 -12.33 18.69 -0.87
CA LEU A 361 -11.51 18.54 0.32
C LEU A 361 -10.21 17.82 -0.09
N PHE A 362 -9.14 18.59 -0.21
CA PHE A 362 -7.80 18.06 -0.40
C PHE A 362 -7.18 17.73 0.96
N ILE A 363 -6.83 16.47 1.21
CA ILE A 363 -6.13 16.03 2.42
C ILE A 363 -4.71 15.65 2.02
N TYR A 364 -3.73 16.32 2.65
CA TYR A 364 -2.31 16.02 2.49
C TYR A 364 -1.82 15.31 3.76
N GLY A 365 -1.53 14.01 3.64
CA GLY A 365 -1.20 13.14 4.76
C GLY A 365 -0.01 12.22 4.47
N LEU A 366 1.20 12.76 4.60
CA LEU A 366 2.45 12.01 4.59
C LEU A 366 2.89 11.77 6.04
N TYR A 367 2.80 10.52 6.49
CA TYR A 367 2.80 10.22 7.92
C TYR A 367 4.20 9.92 8.45
N GLY A 368 5.09 9.36 7.62
CA GLY A 368 6.38 8.84 8.13
C GLY A 368 7.62 9.04 7.25
N ASN A 369 7.52 8.98 5.91
CA ASN A 369 8.72 8.80 5.06
C ASN A 369 9.69 10.00 5.05
N ASP A 370 9.29 11.19 5.50
CA ASP A 370 10.22 12.31 5.71
C ASP A 370 11.19 12.08 6.90
N VAL A 371 10.89 11.12 7.79
CA VAL A 371 11.79 10.69 8.88
C VAL A 371 12.13 9.20 8.85
N CYS A 372 11.38 8.41 8.08
CA CYS A 372 11.62 6.98 7.86
C CYS A 372 12.43 6.75 6.60
N ASN A 373 13.55 6.06 6.73
CA ASN A 373 14.40 5.65 5.61
C ASN A 373 15.17 4.36 5.96
N ASN A 374 15.80 3.77 4.95
CA ASN A 374 16.58 2.53 5.04
C ASN A 374 18.10 2.76 5.11
N TYR A 375 18.56 4.01 5.18
CA TYR A 375 19.97 4.34 5.20
C TYR A 375 20.62 4.00 6.54
N LYS A 376 21.91 3.62 6.49
CA LYS A 376 22.74 3.37 7.69
C LYS A 376 22.88 4.63 8.56
N ASP A 377 23.06 5.79 7.92
CA ASP A 377 22.99 7.09 8.57
C ASP A 377 21.56 7.65 8.44
N THR A 378 20.66 7.12 9.25
CA THR A 378 19.24 7.46 9.19
C THR A 378 18.99 8.96 9.43
N ILE A 379 19.75 9.59 10.32
CA ILE A 379 19.50 10.96 10.78
C ILE A 379 19.79 11.98 9.68
N SER A 380 20.91 11.84 8.97
CA SER A 380 21.29 12.78 7.90
C SER A 380 20.38 12.70 6.66
N ASN A 381 19.61 11.62 6.55
CA ASN A 381 18.67 11.40 5.45
C ASN A 381 17.21 11.66 5.85
N MET A 382 16.96 12.26 7.02
CA MET A 382 15.64 12.82 7.35
C MET A 382 15.48 14.18 6.70
N THR A 383 14.28 14.49 6.23
CA THR A 383 13.92 15.80 5.68
C THR A 383 14.07 16.88 6.74
N THR A 384 14.67 18.01 6.36
CA THR A 384 14.77 19.19 7.21
C THR A 384 13.48 20.03 7.16
N PRO A 385 13.18 20.85 8.20
CA PRO A 385 12.03 21.77 8.15
C PRO A 385 12.05 22.71 6.93
N GLU A 386 13.24 23.15 6.51
CA GLU A 386 13.41 24.02 5.35
C GLU A 386 13.07 23.31 4.03
N GLU A 387 13.52 22.06 3.86
CA GLU A 387 13.17 21.23 2.70
C GLU A 387 11.67 20.89 2.68
N LEU A 388 11.12 20.48 3.83
CA LEU A 388 9.69 20.21 3.96
C LEU A 388 8.88 21.45 3.57
N ARG A 389 9.24 22.63 4.09
CA ARG A 389 8.55 23.88 3.74
C ARG A 389 8.59 24.13 2.24
N LYS A 390 9.76 24.01 1.62
CA LYS A 390 9.91 24.19 0.17
C LYS A 390 9.02 23.23 -0.62
N ASN A 391 9.04 21.95 -0.26
CA ASN A 391 8.29 20.91 -0.97
C ASN A 391 6.78 21.11 -0.81
N VAL A 392 6.31 21.35 0.42
CA VAL A 392 4.89 21.54 0.72
C VAL A 392 4.36 22.82 0.07
N MET A 393 5.12 23.92 0.07
CA MET A 393 4.71 25.14 -0.64
C MET A 393 4.53 24.90 -2.14
N ALA A 394 5.44 24.15 -2.78
CA ALA A 394 5.28 23.82 -4.20
C ALA A 394 4.00 23.02 -4.49
N VAL A 395 3.62 22.08 -3.60
CA VAL A 395 2.36 21.35 -3.70
C VAL A 395 1.16 22.28 -3.53
N LEU A 396 1.17 23.14 -2.51
CA LEU A 396 0.05 24.05 -2.23
C LEU A 396 -0.13 25.10 -3.32
N GLU A 397 0.96 25.64 -3.85
CA GLU A 397 0.94 26.56 -5.00
C GLU A 397 0.37 25.87 -6.25
N PHE A 398 0.76 24.62 -6.51
CA PHE A 398 0.17 23.83 -7.59
C PHE A 398 -1.33 23.57 -7.34
N MET A 399 -1.73 23.20 -6.12
CA MET A 399 -3.14 23.01 -5.75
C MET A 399 -3.97 24.27 -6.00
N ASP A 400 -3.41 25.47 -5.79
CA ASP A 400 -4.13 26.73 -6.02
C ASP A 400 -4.41 26.96 -7.50
N THR A 401 -3.72 26.25 -8.40
CA THR A 401 -3.99 26.33 -9.85
C THR A 401 -5.05 25.34 -10.34
N VAL A 402 -5.29 24.25 -9.60
CA VAL A 402 -6.14 23.13 -10.06
C VAL A 402 -7.43 23.00 -9.27
N LEU A 403 -7.44 23.36 -7.98
CA LEU A 403 -8.63 23.26 -7.14
C LEU A 403 -9.62 24.40 -7.47
N PRO A 404 -10.92 24.11 -7.64
CA PRO A 404 -11.94 25.13 -7.77
C PRO A 404 -12.07 26.00 -6.52
N GLU A 405 -12.54 27.24 -6.68
CA GLU A 405 -12.85 28.14 -5.58
C GLU A 405 -13.82 27.50 -4.57
N GLY A 406 -13.57 27.71 -3.27
CA GLY A 406 -14.39 27.11 -2.20
C GLY A 406 -13.91 25.71 -1.78
N SER A 407 -12.73 25.30 -2.24
CA SER A 407 -12.06 24.08 -1.80
C SER A 407 -11.43 24.27 -0.42
N HIS A 408 -11.02 23.17 0.21
CA HIS A 408 -10.34 23.16 1.50
C HIS A 408 -9.12 22.24 1.43
N ALA A 409 -8.00 22.69 1.97
CA ALA A 409 -6.80 21.87 2.11
C ALA A 409 -6.56 21.56 3.59
N LEU A 410 -6.52 20.28 3.94
CA LEU A 410 -6.28 19.78 5.29
C LEU A 410 -4.92 19.09 5.34
N ILE A 411 -3.98 19.70 6.06
CA ILE A 411 -2.61 19.19 6.21
C ILE A 411 -2.51 18.41 7.50
N VAL A 412 -2.17 17.14 7.40
CA VAL A 412 -2.04 16.24 8.56
C VAL A 412 -0.58 16.20 9.01
N GLY A 413 -0.34 16.33 10.32
CA GLY A 413 1.00 16.16 10.88
C GLY A 413 1.57 14.74 10.70
N LEU A 414 2.88 14.59 10.88
CA LEU A 414 3.54 13.28 10.93
C LEU A 414 3.20 12.54 12.23
N VAL A 415 3.34 11.22 12.22
CA VAL A 415 3.14 10.36 13.40
C VAL A 415 4.38 10.32 14.29
N ASP A 416 4.20 10.07 15.59
CA ASP A 416 5.27 9.58 16.48
C ASP A 416 5.12 8.06 16.63
N ALA A 417 5.82 7.28 15.79
CA ALA A 417 5.69 5.83 15.77
C ALA A 417 6.63 5.10 16.75
N SER A 418 7.12 5.79 17.78
CA SER A 418 8.02 5.19 18.79
C SER A 418 7.39 4.04 19.59
N PHE A 419 6.06 3.89 19.54
CA PHE A 419 5.30 2.80 20.15
C PHE A 419 5.50 1.44 19.45
N ILE A 420 5.90 1.42 18.17
CA ILE A 420 5.92 0.19 17.35
C ILE A 420 6.94 -0.81 17.90
N TYR A 421 8.20 -0.40 17.98
CA TYR A 421 9.29 -1.28 18.40
C TYR A 421 9.02 -1.98 19.75
N PRO A 422 8.70 -1.28 20.86
CA PRO A 422 8.43 -1.95 22.13
C PRO A 422 7.17 -2.82 22.11
N ALA A 423 6.16 -2.50 21.28
CA ALA A 423 4.93 -3.30 21.19
C ALA A 423 5.12 -4.61 20.41
N MET A 424 6.02 -4.61 19.42
CA MET A 424 6.15 -5.70 18.45
C MET A 424 7.39 -6.57 18.67
N ARG A 425 8.52 -6.01 19.13
CA ARG A 425 9.85 -6.66 19.09
C ARG A 425 9.91 -8.10 19.62
N ASP A 426 9.16 -8.40 20.67
CA ASP A 426 9.23 -9.68 21.39
C ASP A 426 8.13 -10.67 20.93
N LEU A 427 7.24 -10.22 20.05
CA LEU A 427 6.23 -11.07 19.44
C LEU A 427 6.85 -11.91 18.32
N VAL A 428 6.29 -13.09 18.11
CA VAL A 428 6.70 -14.00 17.04
C VAL A 428 6.08 -13.52 15.73
N HIS A 429 6.93 -13.26 14.73
CA HIS A 429 6.48 -12.93 13.39
C HIS A 429 5.82 -14.16 12.74
N PRO A 430 4.82 -14.02 11.86
CA PRO A 430 4.15 -15.16 11.20
C PRO A 430 5.09 -16.22 10.60
N LEU A 431 6.19 -15.80 9.98
CA LEU A 431 7.23 -16.71 9.46
C LEU A 431 7.89 -17.62 10.51
N GLY A 432 7.89 -17.21 11.78
CA GLY A 432 8.52 -17.95 12.88
C GLY A 432 7.54 -18.78 13.69
N ARG A 433 6.24 -18.81 13.35
CA ARG A 433 5.21 -19.45 14.21
C ARG A 433 5.36 -20.97 14.31
N LEU A 434 5.81 -21.64 13.25
CA LEU A 434 5.95 -23.10 13.26
C LEU A 434 6.98 -23.57 14.31
N HIS A 435 8.09 -22.83 14.47
CA HIS A 435 9.19 -23.22 15.34
C HIS A 435 9.41 -22.28 16.54
N ASN A 436 8.66 -21.18 16.60
CA ASN A 436 8.83 -20.12 17.59
C ASN A 436 10.26 -19.54 17.59
N ASP A 437 10.78 -19.22 16.40
CA ASP A 437 12.21 -18.93 16.17
C ASP A 437 12.51 -17.62 15.42
N ILE A 438 11.49 -16.86 15.02
CA ILE A 438 11.65 -15.54 14.40
C ILE A 438 10.73 -14.54 15.10
N THR A 439 11.31 -13.57 15.80
CA THR A 439 10.61 -12.43 16.39
C THR A 439 10.60 -11.24 15.42
N TYR A 440 9.74 -10.24 15.66
CA TYR A 440 9.85 -8.99 14.92
C TYR A 440 11.17 -8.26 15.20
N GLY A 441 11.77 -8.44 16.38
CA GLY A 441 13.12 -7.93 16.67
C GLY A 441 14.17 -8.48 15.69
N ASP A 442 14.13 -9.78 15.41
CA ASP A 442 15.01 -10.43 14.43
C ASP A 442 14.75 -9.88 13.01
N LEU A 443 13.47 -9.69 12.64
CA LEU A 443 13.09 -9.10 11.35
C LEU A 443 13.67 -7.68 11.17
N TYR A 444 13.59 -6.84 12.21
CA TYR A 444 14.09 -5.47 12.16
C TYR A 444 15.61 -5.39 12.03
N GLU A 445 16.34 -6.27 12.73
CA GLU A 445 17.79 -6.39 12.60
C GLU A 445 18.19 -6.87 11.20
N TRP A 446 17.45 -7.83 10.66
CA TRP A 446 17.66 -8.36 9.32
C TRP A 446 17.43 -7.29 8.24
N PHE A 447 16.33 -6.54 8.33
CA PHE A 447 16.03 -5.42 7.45
C PHE A 447 17.11 -4.32 7.51
N SER A 448 17.55 -3.95 8.72
CA SER A 448 18.61 -2.96 8.92
C SER A 448 19.94 -3.45 8.32
N CYS A 449 20.27 -4.73 8.49
CA CYS A 449 21.50 -5.34 7.97
C CYS A 449 21.59 -5.29 6.43
N MET A 450 20.46 -5.38 5.74
CA MET A 450 20.39 -5.31 4.28
C MET A 450 20.06 -3.90 3.75
N GLN A 451 19.78 -2.93 4.62
CA GLN A 451 19.29 -1.59 4.23
C GLN A 451 18.02 -1.69 3.35
N ILE A 452 17.06 -2.49 3.79
CA ILE A 452 15.74 -2.61 3.13
C ILE A 452 14.58 -2.32 4.07
N GLY A 453 14.88 -1.96 5.33
CA GLY A 453 13.86 -1.67 6.34
C GLY A 453 13.08 -0.41 6.00
N PRO A 454 11.75 -0.40 6.18
CA PRO A 454 10.93 0.76 5.82
C PRO A 454 11.15 1.96 6.75
N CYS A 455 11.61 1.74 7.99
CA CYS A 455 11.90 2.82 8.92
C CYS A 455 12.96 2.46 9.97
N ASN A 456 14.25 2.60 9.61
CA ASN A 456 15.36 2.32 10.55
C ASN A 456 15.31 3.19 11.82
N GLY A 457 14.72 4.38 11.73
CA GLY A 457 14.64 5.34 12.83
C GLY A 457 13.78 4.86 14.01
N TRP A 458 12.63 4.25 13.72
CA TRP A 458 11.71 3.74 14.75
C TRP A 458 11.82 2.23 14.97
N MET A 459 12.10 1.44 13.94
CA MET A 459 12.17 -0.03 14.00
C MET A 459 13.57 -0.50 14.38
N THR A 460 14.05 -0.09 15.56
CA THR A 460 15.41 -0.36 16.02
C THR A 460 15.47 -0.53 17.53
N ALA A 461 16.39 -1.36 18.02
CA ALA A 461 16.69 -1.49 19.45
C ALA A 461 17.24 -0.20 20.08
N ASN A 462 17.86 0.66 19.27
CA ASN A 462 18.48 1.91 19.72
C ASN A 462 17.42 2.95 20.12
N GLU A 463 17.10 3.02 21.41
CA GLU A 463 16.12 3.96 21.96
C GLU A 463 16.46 5.42 21.68
N THR A 464 17.74 5.78 21.70
CA THR A 464 18.20 7.13 21.36
C THR A 464 17.84 7.48 19.92
N LEU A 465 18.03 6.55 18.97
CA LEU A 465 17.65 6.78 17.57
C LEU A 465 16.13 6.91 17.42
N ARG A 466 15.34 6.09 18.13
CA ARG A 466 13.88 6.23 18.14
C ARG A 466 13.45 7.61 18.66
N ALA A 467 14.04 8.08 19.75
CA ALA A 467 13.75 9.39 20.33
C ALA A 467 14.16 10.56 19.41
N ILE A 468 15.30 10.45 18.70
CA ILE A 468 15.72 11.44 17.70
C ILE A 468 14.71 11.50 16.54
N THR A 469 14.29 10.34 16.03
CA THR A 469 13.30 10.22 14.94
C THR A 469 11.97 10.86 15.34
N SER A 470 11.45 10.55 16.53
CA SER A 470 10.22 11.17 17.06
C SER A 470 10.36 12.69 17.24
N LYS A 471 11.54 13.18 17.63
CA LYS A 471 11.81 14.61 17.73
C LYS A 471 11.85 15.28 16.36
N ALA A 472 12.40 14.63 15.35
CA ALA A 472 12.38 15.10 13.96
C ALA A 472 10.93 15.19 13.45
N SER A 473 10.13 14.13 13.63
CA SER A 473 8.71 14.11 13.26
C SER A 473 7.94 15.29 13.89
N LYS A 474 8.09 15.52 15.20
CA LYS A 474 7.46 16.65 15.90
C LYS A 474 7.88 18.02 15.35
N ARG A 475 9.13 18.19 14.94
CA ARG A 475 9.62 19.44 14.32
C ARG A 475 9.00 19.66 12.95
N LEU A 476 8.89 18.61 12.13
CA LEU A 476 8.25 18.66 10.82
C LEU A 476 6.76 18.97 10.92
N SER A 477 6.04 18.32 11.84
CA SER A 477 4.63 18.64 12.14
C SER A 477 4.44 20.09 12.60
N ALA A 478 5.36 20.63 13.41
CA ALA A 478 5.31 22.03 13.82
C ALA A 478 5.53 23.00 12.64
N GLU A 479 6.39 22.66 11.67
CA GLU A 479 6.56 23.47 10.47
C GLU A 479 5.32 23.41 9.56
N LEU A 480 4.69 22.23 9.39
CA LEU A 480 3.39 22.11 8.71
C LEU A 480 2.34 23.03 9.36
N LYS A 481 2.21 22.99 10.68
CA LYS A 481 1.30 23.87 11.43
C LYS A 481 1.59 25.36 11.24
N LYS A 482 2.88 25.73 11.11
CA LYS A 482 3.29 27.10 10.82
C LYS A 482 2.95 27.51 9.39
N ILE A 483 3.11 26.64 8.40
CA ILE A 483 2.69 26.88 7.01
C ILE A 483 1.20 27.17 6.98
N THR A 484 0.37 26.29 7.58
CA THR A 484 -1.09 26.46 7.58
C THR A 484 -1.57 27.70 8.31
N ALA A 485 -0.82 28.20 9.30
CA ALA A 485 -1.16 29.41 10.03
C ALA A 485 -0.72 30.71 9.34
N THR A 486 0.20 30.65 8.38
CA THR A 486 0.85 31.84 7.80
C THR A 486 0.62 32.03 6.31
N GLN A 487 0.21 30.99 5.59
CA GLN A 487 0.00 31.04 4.14
C GLN A 487 -1.48 31.09 3.80
N THR A 488 -1.80 31.77 2.70
CA THR A 488 -3.16 31.91 2.18
C THR A 488 -3.15 31.70 0.67
N PHE A 489 -4.21 31.11 0.17
CA PHE A 489 -4.38 30.75 -1.24
C PHE A 489 -5.74 31.28 -1.73
N ASN A 490 -5.91 31.41 -3.04
CA ASN A 490 -7.11 32.03 -3.61
C ASN A 490 -8.29 31.05 -3.64
N ASN A 491 -8.03 29.80 -4.04
CA ASN A 491 -9.07 28.83 -4.34
C ASN A 491 -9.44 27.92 -3.16
N PHE A 492 -8.58 27.86 -2.13
CA PHE A 492 -8.85 27.03 -0.95
C PHE A 492 -8.42 27.67 0.36
N LYS A 493 -9.11 27.26 1.44
CA LYS A 493 -8.70 27.57 2.82
C LYS A 493 -7.83 26.44 3.37
N LEU A 494 -6.76 26.82 4.06
CA LEU A 494 -5.77 25.89 4.59
C LEU A 494 -6.02 25.60 6.09
N HIS A 495 -5.96 24.33 6.47
CA HIS A 495 -6.23 23.81 7.81
C HIS A 495 -5.14 22.83 8.22
N TYR A 496 -4.89 22.71 9.53
CA TYR A 496 -3.98 21.71 10.07
C TYR A 496 -4.70 20.79 11.04
N LEU A 497 -4.42 19.50 10.93
CA LEU A 497 -4.90 18.45 11.82
C LEU A 497 -3.71 17.69 12.40
N ASP A 498 -3.68 17.52 13.72
CA ASP A 498 -2.71 16.62 14.35
C ASP A 498 -2.96 15.18 13.89
N ASN A 499 -1.88 14.41 13.72
CA ASN A 499 -1.99 13.04 13.23
C ASN A 499 -2.90 12.18 14.14
N PRO A 500 -3.95 11.53 13.62
CA PRO A 500 -4.91 10.80 14.44
C PRO A 500 -4.34 9.51 15.05
N LEU A 501 -3.26 8.93 14.50
CA LEU A 501 -2.75 7.63 14.93
C LEU A 501 -2.34 7.58 16.40
N GLY A 502 -1.72 8.64 16.92
CA GLY A 502 -1.32 8.67 18.34
C GLY A 502 -2.52 8.55 19.27
N GLU A 503 -3.59 9.28 18.96
CA GLU A 503 -4.84 9.24 19.72
C GLU A 503 -5.54 7.89 19.58
N VAL A 504 -5.56 7.29 18.38
CA VAL A 504 -6.07 5.93 18.15
C VAL A 504 -5.37 4.91 19.04
N MET A 505 -4.03 4.91 19.07
CA MET A 505 -3.26 3.95 19.87
C MET A 505 -3.52 4.14 21.38
N ASP A 506 -3.56 5.40 21.84
CA ASP A 506 -3.84 5.72 23.24
C ASP A 506 -5.24 5.30 23.67
N GLU A 507 -6.26 5.54 22.84
CA GLU A 507 -7.65 5.16 23.12
C GLU A 507 -7.84 3.64 23.12
N TRP A 508 -7.16 2.92 22.21
CA TRP A 508 -7.19 1.46 22.15
C TRP A 508 -6.59 0.82 23.41
N VAL A 509 -5.42 1.31 23.85
CA VAL A 509 -4.77 0.83 25.08
C VAL A 509 -5.61 1.13 26.32
N LYS A 510 -6.27 2.30 26.39
CA LYS A 510 -7.19 2.64 27.50
C LYS A 510 -8.38 1.68 27.62
N GLN A 511 -8.78 1.04 26.52
CA GLN A 511 -9.83 0.01 26.50
C GLN A 511 -9.33 -1.38 26.91
N GLY A 512 -8.05 -1.51 27.27
CA GLY A 512 -7.44 -2.78 27.73
C GLY A 512 -6.83 -3.63 26.62
N HIS A 513 -6.77 -3.11 25.39
CA HIS A 513 -6.19 -3.79 24.24
C HIS A 513 -4.69 -3.53 24.08
N LYS A 514 -4.03 -4.29 23.20
CA LYS A 514 -2.61 -4.12 22.87
C LYS A 514 -2.43 -3.35 21.56
N VAL A 515 -1.42 -2.48 21.51
CA VAL A 515 -1.00 -1.76 20.29
C VAL A 515 -0.75 -2.72 19.12
N ALA A 516 -0.17 -3.89 19.38
CA ALA A 516 0.11 -4.90 18.37
C ALA A 516 -1.13 -5.39 17.61
N GLU A 517 -2.34 -5.28 18.19
CA GLU A 517 -3.60 -5.64 17.52
C GLU A 517 -3.97 -4.66 16.40
N LEU A 518 -3.36 -3.47 16.39
CA LEU A 518 -3.61 -2.41 15.41
C LEU A 518 -2.49 -2.28 14.36
N ILE A 519 -1.44 -3.08 14.42
CA ILE A 519 -0.30 -3.03 13.49
C ILE A 519 -0.41 -4.21 12.52
N ASP A 520 -0.05 -3.99 11.25
CA ASP A 520 0.04 -5.05 10.24
C ASP A 520 1.01 -6.16 10.70
N PRO A 521 0.58 -7.45 10.66
CA PRO A 521 1.36 -8.53 11.22
C PRO A 521 2.56 -8.96 10.35
N ILE A 522 2.68 -8.47 9.11
CA ILE A 522 3.76 -8.86 8.21
C ILE A 522 4.83 -7.79 8.13
N ASP A 523 4.46 -6.53 7.88
CA ASP A 523 5.45 -5.46 7.82
C ASP A 523 5.78 -4.86 9.19
N SER A 524 4.89 -5.02 10.17
CA SER A 524 5.05 -4.52 11.53
C SER A 524 5.27 -3.00 11.62
N LEU A 525 4.67 -2.26 10.69
CA LEU A 525 4.77 -0.81 10.57
C LEU A 525 3.41 -0.17 10.32
N HIS A 526 2.68 -0.66 9.32
CA HIS A 526 1.47 0.01 8.86
C HIS A 526 0.26 -0.29 9.76
N PRO A 527 -0.73 0.61 9.82
CA PRO A 527 -1.96 0.35 10.56
C PRO A 527 -2.78 -0.76 9.89
N SER A 528 -3.21 -1.74 10.68
CA SER A 528 -4.14 -2.80 10.27
C SER A 528 -5.49 -2.23 9.79
N GLN A 529 -6.31 -3.03 9.11
CA GLN A 529 -7.65 -2.62 8.69
C GLN A 529 -8.56 -2.18 9.87
N MET A 530 -8.41 -2.76 11.06
CA MET A 530 -9.10 -2.26 12.26
C MET A 530 -8.63 -0.83 12.61
N ALA A 531 -7.32 -0.60 12.59
CA ALA A 531 -6.76 0.71 12.85
C ALA A 531 -7.19 1.73 11.79
N GLN A 532 -7.34 1.34 10.52
CA GLN A 532 -7.87 2.20 9.45
C GLN A 532 -9.25 2.77 9.82
N ALA A 533 -10.19 1.94 10.28
CA ALA A 533 -11.51 2.41 10.71
C ALA A 533 -11.44 3.38 11.91
N LEU A 534 -10.58 3.09 12.89
CA LEU A 534 -10.36 3.96 14.06
C LEU A 534 -9.71 5.29 13.67
N ILE A 535 -8.79 5.30 12.70
CA ILE A 535 -8.20 6.52 12.13
C ILE A 535 -9.32 7.39 11.54
N THR A 536 -10.24 6.80 10.77
CA THR A 536 -11.39 7.52 10.24
C THR A 536 -12.23 8.12 11.35
N GLU A 537 -12.53 7.34 12.40
CA GLU A 537 -13.33 7.81 13.53
C GLU A 537 -12.71 9.03 14.21
N VAL A 538 -11.44 8.92 14.61
CA VAL A 538 -10.71 9.98 15.31
C VAL A 538 -10.52 11.20 14.41
N ALA A 539 -10.09 11.00 13.16
CA ALA A 539 -9.92 12.08 12.19
C ALA A 539 -11.24 12.83 12.00
N TRP A 540 -12.32 12.12 11.66
CA TRP A 540 -13.64 12.71 11.44
C TRP A 540 -14.17 13.47 12.66
N ARG A 541 -14.03 12.89 13.86
CA ARG A 541 -14.39 13.53 15.13
C ARG A 541 -13.63 14.85 15.31
N ASN A 542 -12.33 14.84 15.06
CA ASN A 542 -11.47 16.01 15.22
C ASN A 542 -11.77 17.08 14.16
N ILE A 543 -12.05 16.68 12.92
CA ILE A 543 -12.51 17.55 11.83
C ILE A 543 -13.84 18.24 12.22
N LYS A 544 -14.85 17.47 12.65
CA LYS A 544 -16.15 18.03 13.08
C LYS A 544 -16.02 18.97 14.26
N LYS A 545 -15.09 18.71 15.18
CA LYS A 545 -14.86 19.56 16.35
C LYS A 545 -14.18 20.87 15.99
N GLN A 546 -13.20 20.85 15.10
CA GLN A 546 -12.31 21.99 14.86
C GLN A 546 -12.73 22.82 13.64
N PHE A 547 -13.27 22.18 12.60
CA PHE A 547 -13.56 22.82 11.32
C PHE A 547 -14.73 22.09 10.59
N PRO A 548 -15.93 22.01 11.22
CA PRO A 548 -17.07 21.25 10.68
C PRO A 548 -17.52 21.70 9.28
N TYR A 549 -17.33 22.99 8.95
CA TYR A 549 -17.74 23.59 7.68
C TYR A 549 -16.99 23.03 6.46
N ILE A 550 -15.84 22.36 6.62
CA ILE A 550 -15.12 21.80 5.47
C ILE A 550 -15.78 20.53 4.92
N LEU A 551 -16.60 19.85 5.73
CA LEU A 551 -17.30 18.62 5.37
C LEU A 551 -18.57 18.86 4.56
N GLY A 552 -19.03 20.12 4.48
CA GLY A 552 -20.31 20.48 3.87
C GLY A 552 -21.49 20.25 4.81
N GLU A 553 -22.69 20.42 4.26
CA GLU A 553 -23.96 20.24 4.96
C GLU A 553 -24.62 18.93 4.53
N GLU A 554 -25.48 18.39 5.38
CA GLU A 554 -26.28 17.22 5.04
C GLU A 554 -27.29 17.58 3.95
N ASN A 555 -27.32 16.79 2.86
CA ASN A 555 -28.25 17.02 1.77
C ASN A 555 -29.65 16.51 2.18
N PRO A 556 -30.67 17.40 2.27
CA PRO A 556 -32.02 17.00 2.67
C PRO A 556 -32.69 16.03 1.68
N ASN A 557 -32.15 15.89 0.47
CA ASN A 557 -32.67 15.02 -0.57
C ASN A 557 -32.04 13.62 -0.58
N ASN A 558 -31.14 13.27 0.37
CA ASN A 558 -30.47 11.97 0.39
C ASN A 558 -31.45 10.78 0.31
N ASP A 559 -32.53 10.80 1.09
CA ASP A 559 -33.54 9.75 1.06
C ASP A 559 -34.23 9.66 -0.30
N LYS A 560 -34.48 10.81 -0.94
CA LYS A 560 -35.10 10.87 -2.26
C LYS A 560 -34.15 10.38 -3.35
N ILE A 561 -32.85 10.67 -3.23
CA ILE A 561 -31.82 10.14 -4.14
C ILE A 561 -31.80 8.61 -4.05
N ILE A 562 -31.82 8.05 -2.84
CA ILE A 562 -31.85 6.59 -2.63
C ILE A 562 -33.14 5.98 -3.20
N GLU A 563 -34.29 6.63 -2.99
CA GLU A 563 -35.58 6.16 -3.54
C GLU A 563 -35.57 6.10 -5.07
N LEU A 564 -34.98 7.10 -5.73
CA LEU A 564 -35.00 7.23 -7.19
C LEU A 564 -33.87 6.45 -7.88
N PHE A 565 -32.67 6.44 -7.29
CA PHE A 565 -31.44 5.96 -7.95
C PHE A 565 -30.79 4.78 -7.22
N GLY A 566 -31.35 4.32 -6.10
CA GLY A 566 -30.85 3.15 -5.36
C GLY A 566 -29.42 3.36 -4.85
N ASP A 567 -28.50 2.52 -5.34
CA ASP A 567 -27.07 2.58 -5.02
C ASP A 567 -26.27 3.50 -5.96
N GLN A 568 -26.97 4.29 -6.80
CA GLN A 568 -26.38 5.22 -7.75
C GLN A 568 -25.41 4.54 -8.75
N GLY A 569 -25.68 3.29 -9.11
CA GLY A 569 -24.87 2.51 -10.04
C GLY A 569 -23.59 1.94 -9.43
N GLY A 570 -23.47 1.95 -8.10
CA GLY A 570 -22.34 1.39 -7.36
C GLY A 570 -21.00 2.05 -7.69
N HIS A 571 -19.91 1.39 -7.32
CA HIS A 571 -18.53 1.85 -7.50
C HIS A 571 -17.74 1.00 -8.48
#